data_AF-C3YPR6-F1
#
_entry.id   AF-C3YPR6-F1
#
_cell.length_a   1.000
_cell.length_b   1.000
_cell.length_c   1.000
_cell.angle_alpha   90.00
_cell.angle_beta   90.00
_cell.angle_gamma   90.00
#
_symmetry.space_group_name_H-M   'P 1'
#
loop_
_entity.id
_entity.type
_entity.pdbx_description
1 polymer ?
#
loop_
_entity_poly.entity_id
_entity_poly.type
_entity_poly.pdbx_seq_one_letter_code
_entity_poly.pdbx_strand_id
1 'polypeptide(L)'
;YNTCAVVANSGILLGSTCGGEIDSKDYVIRMDLPLIRGFEQDVGSRTNMTLLNSSTPKRIKQSSHLKDRSQDVYENRLRNIEGTVLVGGMRSKSAIRTVVQLYKLSFLLLTTRKSQKLATKLGNKKFGGNPTLGLVTVLMMTTFCDHPYLYGFFPFQKDAKNTSIPYHYYPGDYIKPTIQNEGGHHHMAREYDFFRGLHKQGVLKMQVGPCMKRR
;
A
#
# COMPACT_ATOMS: atom_id res chain seq x y z
N TYR A 1 14.86 5.57 -10.37
CA TYR A 1 15.34 5.58 -8.96
C TYR A 1 16.10 4.29 -8.74
N ASN A 2 17.24 4.32 -8.07
CA ASN A 2 18.09 3.14 -7.95
C ASN A 2 17.43 2.06 -7.07
N THR A 3 16.94 2.43 -5.89
CA THR A 3 16.24 1.51 -4.98
C THR A 3 14.85 2.03 -4.62
N CYS A 4 13.83 1.15 -4.68
CA CYS A 4 12.48 1.52 -4.29
C CYS A 4 11.85 0.46 -3.40
N ALA A 5 10.97 0.89 -2.50
CA ALA A 5 10.13 0.01 -1.70
C ALA A 5 8.66 0.18 -2.09
N VAL A 6 7.94 -0.94 -2.22
CA VAL A 6 6.49 -0.96 -2.03
C VAL A 6 6.21 -1.58 -0.66
N VAL A 7 5.52 -0.83 0.18
CA VAL A 7 5.07 -1.30 1.50
C VAL A 7 3.58 -1.56 1.43
N ALA A 8 3.22 -2.85 1.45
CA ALA A 8 1.85 -3.31 1.57
C ALA A 8 1.43 -3.41 3.04
N ASN A 9 0.14 -3.67 3.26
CA ASN A 9 -0.46 -3.45 4.57
C ASN A 9 -0.54 -4.69 5.46
N SER A 10 -0.04 -5.87 5.02
CA SER A 10 -0.19 -7.11 5.78
C SER A 10 0.40 -7.03 7.19
N GLY A 11 -0.27 -7.68 8.15
CA GLY A 11 0.19 -7.82 9.52
C GLY A 11 1.53 -8.53 9.70
N ILE A 12 2.06 -9.19 8.66
CA ILE A 12 3.40 -9.81 8.68
C ILE A 12 4.51 -8.81 9.01
N LEU A 13 4.26 -7.50 8.85
CA LEU A 13 5.21 -6.44 9.18
C LEU A 13 5.37 -6.21 10.69
N LEU A 14 4.40 -6.63 11.51
CA LEU A 14 4.46 -6.43 12.96
C LEU A 14 5.67 -7.13 13.57
N GLY A 15 6.50 -6.38 14.29
CA GLY A 15 7.75 -6.87 14.89
C GLY A 15 8.85 -7.21 13.87
N SER A 16 8.71 -6.80 12.61
CA SER A 16 9.72 -7.06 11.58
C SER A 16 10.96 -6.18 11.71
N THR A 17 10.86 -5.03 12.37
CA THR A 17 11.92 -4.01 12.48
C THR A 17 12.46 -3.51 11.12
N CYS A 18 11.65 -3.60 10.07
CA CYS A 18 12.03 -3.24 8.70
C CYS A 18 12.06 -1.74 8.41
N GLY A 19 11.63 -0.89 9.35
CA GLY A 19 11.45 0.54 9.10
C GLY A 19 12.72 1.26 8.64
N GLY A 20 13.87 0.95 9.25
CA GLY A 20 15.15 1.52 8.83
C GLY A 20 15.58 1.08 7.43
N GLU A 21 15.31 -0.17 7.05
CA GLU A 21 15.60 -0.65 5.69
C GLU A 21 14.67 0.00 4.66
N ILE A 22 13.39 0.17 4.99
CA ILE A 22 12.39 0.84 4.14
C ILE A 22 12.77 2.30 3.91
N ASP A 23 13.08 3.05 4.98
CA ASP A 23 13.39 4.48 4.89
C ASP A 23 14.72 4.77 4.18
N SER A 24 15.60 3.76 4.12
CA SER A 24 16.86 3.83 3.36
C SER A 24 16.70 3.77 1.83
N LYS A 25 15.51 3.44 1.32
CA LYS A 25 15.27 3.38 -0.14
C LYS A 25 15.10 4.78 -0.72
N ASP A 26 15.49 4.96 -1.99
CA ASP A 26 15.39 6.24 -2.69
C ASP A 26 13.93 6.66 -2.89
N TYR A 27 13.03 5.69 -3.07
CA TYR A 27 11.61 5.95 -3.32
C TYR A 27 10.71 4.94 -2.58
N VAL A 28 9.79 5.43 -1.74
CA VAL A 28 8.87 4.59 -0.96
C VAL A 28 7.42 4.80 -1.42
N ILE A 29 6.78 3.71 -1.84
CA ILE A 29 5.41 3.69 -2.33
C ILE A 29 4.53 2.94 -1.31
N ARG A 30 3.45 3.58 -0.89
CA ARG A 30 2.44 2.99 0.02
C ARG A 30 1.08 2.89 -0.66
N MET A 31 0.14 2.21 0.00
CA MET A 31 -1.18 1.96 -0.54
C MET A 31 -2.27 2.29 0.49
N ASP A 32 -3.32 2.98 0.01
CA ASP A 32 -4.57 3.24 0.74
C ASP A 32 -4.44 4.07 2.02
N LEU A 33 -3.41 4.90 2.12
CA LEU A 33 -3.13 5.78 3.28
C LEU A 33 -3.14 4.97 4.60
N PRO A 34 -2.17 4.07 4.80
CA PRO A 34 -2.16 3.22 5.98
C PRO A 34 -1.78 4.04 7.22
N LEU A 35 -2.09 3.51 8.41
CA LEU A 35 -1.59 4.09 9.66
C LEU A 35 -0.09 3.82 9.75
N ILE A 36 0.71 4.86 9.95
CA ILE A 36 2.18 4.75 10.10
C ILE A 36 2.60 5.06 11.54
N ARG A 37 1.98 6.08 12.16
CA ARG A 37 2.32 6.50 13.52
C ARG A 37 2.13 5.35 14.51
N GLY A 38 3.16 5.07 15.29
CA GLY A 38 3.22 3.95 16.23
C GLY A 38 3.74 2.65 15.63
N PHE A 39 4.05 2.62 14.32
CA PHE A 39 4.53 1.44 13.60
C PHE A 39 5.83 1.72 12.82
N GLU A 40 6.44 2.90 12.99
CA GLU A 40 7.60 3.36 12.21
C GLU A 40 8.79 2.41 12.30
N GLN A 41 8.98 1.75 13.45
CA GLN A 41 10.04 0.76 13.62
C GLN A 41 9.92 -0.40 12.63
N ASP A 42 8.70 -0.80 12.29
CA ASP A 42 8.40 -1.93 11.41
C ASP A 42 8.23 -1.49 9.95
N VAL A 43 7.56 -0.35 9.73
CA VAL A 43 7.11 0.03 8.38
C VAL A 43 7.76 1.29 7.84
N GLY A 44 8.61 1.95 8.63
CA GLY A 44 9.27 3.19 8.26
C GLY A 44 8.32 4.40 8.26
N SER A 45 8.89 5.58 8.12
CA SER A 45 8.18 6.87 8.09
C SER A 45 8.14 7.48 6.69
N ARG A 46 9.10 7.16 5.83
CA ARG A 46 9.24 7.72 4.49
C ARG A 46 8.08 7.29 3.60
N THR A 47 7.58 8.25 2.83
CA THR A 47 6.56 8.04 1.79
C THR A 47 6.83 9.04 0.68
N ASN A 48 6.92 8.59 -0.55
CA ASN A 48 7.07 9.46 -1.73
C ASN A 48 5.83 9.41 -2.63
N MET A 49 5.11 8.29 -2.62
CA MET A 49 3.89 8.10 -3.39
C MET A 49 2.90 7.22 -2.63
N THR A 50 1.61 7.55 -2.70
CA THR A 50 0.54 6.67 -2.23
C THR A 50 -0.45 6.36 -3.35
N LEU A 51 -0.67 5.06 -3.60
CA LEU A 51 -1.70 4.58 -4.50
C LEU A 51 -3.02 4.40 -3.76
N LEU A 52 -4.11 4.89 -4.34
CA LEU A 52 -5.45 4.87 -3.76
C LEU A 52 -6.35 3.92 -4.55
N ASN A 53 -6.88 2.90 -3.87
CA ASN A 53 -7.97 2.09 -4.38
C ASN A 53 -9.24 2.95 -4.59
N SER A 54 -10.19 2.43 -5.36
CA SER A 54 -11.49 3.03 -5.62
C SER A 54 -12.35 3.30 -4.38
N SER A 55 -12.18 2.54 -3.29
CA SER A 55 -12.90 2.73 -2.03
C SER A 55 -12.30 3.85 -1.16
N THR A 56 -10.99 4.06 -1.23
CA THR A 56 -10.24 4.97 -0.35
C THR A 56 -10.72 6.43 -0.46
N PRO A 57 -10.92 7.03 -1.66
CA PRO A 57 -11.48 8.37 -1.77
C PRO A 57 -12.87 8.52 -1.15
N LYS A 58 -13.72 7.48 -1.21
CA LYS A 58 -15.04 7.50 -0.57
C LYS A 58 -14.92 7.54 0.94
N ARG A 59 -14.04 6.70 1.52
CA ARG A 59 -13.76 6.66 2.96
C ARG A 59 -13.19 7.97 3.47
N ILE A 60 -12.24 8.57 2.73
CA ILE A 60 -11.68 9.89 3.06
C ILE A 60 -12.79 10.94 3.12
N LYS A 61 -13.67 10.98 2.10
CA LYS A 61 -14.81 11.90 2.09
C LYS A 61 -15.77 11.67 3.25
N GLN A 62 -16.10 10.42 3.56
CA GLN A 62 -16.95 10.08 4.71
C GLN A 62 -16.35 10.54 6.04
N SER A 63 -15.06 10.26 6.26
CA SER A 63 -14.31 10.68 7.44
C SER A 63 -14.28 12.20 7.59
N SER A 64 -14.13 12.93 6.47
CA SER A 64 -14.10 14.39 6.46
C SER A 64 -15.43 15.05 6.88
N HIS A 65 -16.53 14.30 6.86
CA HIS A 65 -17.86 14.77 7.25
C HIS A 65 -18.26 14.35 8.68
N LEU A 66 -17.38 13.69 9.44
CA LEU A 66 -17.65 13.35 10.83
C LEU A 66 -17.82 14.63 11.67
N LYS A 67 -18.84 14.63 12.54
CA LYS A 67 -19.10 15.74 13.47
C LYS A 67 -17.97 15.90 14.46
N ASP A 68 -17.53 14.78 15.04
CA ASP A 68 -16.35 14.72 15.89
C ASP A 68 -15.10 14.58 15.02
N ARG A 69 -14.39 15.70 14.87
CA ARG A 69 -13.17 15.80 14.07
C ARG A 69 -12.01 14.98 14.63
N SER A 70 -12.01 14.63 15.92
CA SER A 70 -10.97 13.79 16.52
C SER A 70 -10.96 12.37 15.94
N GLN A 71 -12.10 11.93 15.38
CA GLN A 71 -12.25 10.63 14.73
C GLN A 71 -11.88 10.64 13.24
N ASP A 72 -11.52 11.80 12.67
CA ASP A 72 -11.08 11.90 11.29
C ASP A 72 -9.63 11.42 11.12
N VAL A 73 -9.47 10.10 11.04
CA VAL A 73 -8.13 9.50 10.99
C VAL A 73 -7.36 9.82 9.69
N TYR A 74 -8.04 10.28 8.62
CA TYR A 74 -7.36 10.60 7.36
C TYR A 74 -6.74 11.98 7.34
N GLU A 75 -7.24 12.92 8.13
CA GLU A 75 -6.63 14.24 8.23
C GLU A 75 -5.16 14.11 8.65
N ASN A 76 -4.88 13.39 9.74
CA ASN A 76 -3.52 13.14 10.21
C ASN A 76 -2.69 12.33 9.21
N ARG A 77 -3.28 11.32 8.56
CA ARG A 77 -2.56 10.50 7.56
C ARG A 77 -2.13 11.32 6.35
N LEU A 78 -3.00 12.21 5.86
CA LEU A 78 -2.69 13.10 4.75
C LEU A 78 -1.66 14.15 5.16
N ARG A 79 -1.80 14.77 6.34
CA ARG A 79 -0.79 15.71 6.88
C ARG A 79 0.61 15.11 6.92
N ASN A 80 0.73 13.85 7.37
CA ASN A 80 2.03 13.17 7.47
C ASN A 80 2.72 12.92 6.12
N ILE A 81 2.00 13.00 5.00
CA ILE A 81 2.54 12.77 3.66
C ILE A 81 2.34 13.98 2.75
N GLU A 82 2.12 15.16 3.32
CA GLU A 82 1.97 16.39 2.54
C GLU A 82 3.16 16.61 1.60
N GLY A 83 2.89 17.14 0.39
CA GLY A 83 3.92 17.35 -0.63
C GLY A 83 4.32 16.09 -1.41
N THR A 84 3.78 14.92 -1.06
CA THR A 84 4.02 13.67 -1.82
C THR A 84 3.04 13.50 -3.00
N VAL A 85 3.19 12.41 -3.74
CA VAL A 85 2.34 12.09 -4.89
C VAL A 85 1.17 11.19 -4.47
N LEU A 86 -0.06 11.58 -4.84
CA LEU A 86 -1.23 10.70 -4.76
C LEU A 86 -1.55 10.15 -6.14
N VAL A 87 -1.81 8.86 -6.24
CA VAL A 87 -2.21 8.20 -7.49
C VAL A 87 -3.57 7.54 -7.30
N GLY A 88 -4.51 7.81 -8.19
CA GLY A 88 -5.85 7.22 -8.14
C GLY A 88 -6.56 7.16 -9.49
N GLY A 89 -7.76 6.58 -9.53
CA GLY A 89 -8.61 6.67 -10.73
C GLY A 89 -9.22 8.07 -10.89
N MET A 90 -9.65 8.47 -12.10
CA MET A 90 -10.31 9.77 -12.31
C MET A 90 -11.44 10.09 -11.32
N ARG A 91 -12.17 9.07 -10.86
CA ARG A 91 -13.25 9.21 -9.87
C ARG A 91 -12.78 9.70 -8.49
N SER A 92 -11.49 9.58 -8.16
CA SER A 92 -10.93 10.09 -6.90
C SER A 92 -10.81 11.62 -6.89
N LYS A 93 -10.71 12.26 -8.07
CA LYS A 93 -10.35 13.68 -8.21
C LYS A 93 -11.23 14.61 -7.38
N SER A 94 -12.56 14.43 -7.44
CA SER A 94 -13.50 15.28 -6.70
C SER A 94 -13.33 15.12 -5.19
N ALA A 95 -13.30 13.88 -4.68
CA ALA A 95 -13.15 13.63 -3.25
C ALA A 95 -11.81 14.14 -2.70
N ILE A 96 -10.70 13.88 -3.41
CA ILE A 96 -9.37 14.36 -3.03
C ILE A 96 -9.33 15.89 -3.06
N ARG A 97 -9.88 16.54 -4.10
CA ARG A 97 -9.92 18.01 -4.16
C ARG A 97 -10.67 18.61 -2.96
N THR A 98 -11.81 18.05 -2.60
CA THR A 98 -12.61 18.53 -1.45
C THR A 98 -11.81 18.47 -0.15
N VAL A 99 -11.17 17.33 0.15
CA VAL A 99 -10.45 17.17 1.42
C VAL A 99 -9.14 17.95 1.47
N VAL A 100 -8.43 18.07 0.34
CA VAL A 100 -7.20 18.87 0.26
C VAL A 100 -7.50 20.35 0.52
N GLN A 101 -8.63 20.86 0.00
CA GLN A 101 -9.11 22.21 0.32
C GLN A 101 -9.53 22.35 1.79
N LEU A 102 -10.28 21.37 2.32
CA LEU A 102 -10.75 21.39 3.70
C LEU A 102 -9.60 21.39 4.71
N TYR A 103 -8.60 20.53 4.50
CA TYR A 103 -7.46 20.38 5.42
C TYR A 103 -6.32 21.37 5.15
N LYS A 104 -6.43 22.18 4.08
CA LYS A 104 -5.42 23.13 3.62
C LYS A 104 -4.07 22.46 3.31
N LEU A 105 -4.10 21.40 2.51
CA LEU A 105 -2.92 20.63 2.12
C LEU A 105 -2.54 20.86 0.66
N SER A 106 -1.33 20.44 0.26
CA SER A 106 -0.90 20.42 -1.14
C SER A 106 -0.38 19.06 -1.58
N PHE A 107 -0.86 18.58 -2.74
CA PHE A 107 -0.47 17.28 -3.32
C PHE A 107 -0.42 17.34 -4.85
N LEU A 108 0.51 16.59 -5.44
CA LEU A 108 0.44 16.21 -6.85
C LEU A 108 -0.49 15.00 -6.99
N LEU A 109 -1.67 15.18 -7.58
CA LEU A 109 -2.61 14.10 -7.86
C LEU A 109 -2.48 13.61 -9.31
N LEU A 110 -1.99 12.38 -9.49
CA LEU A 110 -1.98 11.68 -10.77
C LEU A 110 -3.23 10.82 -10.91
N THR A 111 -4.04 11.09 -11.93
CA THR A 111 -5.27 10.31 -12.20
C THR A 111 -5.13 9.44 -13.43
N THR A 112 -5.51 8.16 -13.33
CA THR A 112 -5.51 7.23 -14.47
C THR A 112 -6.91 7.15 -15.11
N ARG A 113 -6.98 7.22 -16.45
CA ARG A 113 -8.25 7.15 -17.21
C ARG A 113 -8.72 5.73 -17.49
N LYS A 114 -7.78 4.81 -17.72
CA LYS A 114 -8.04 3.39 -18.00
C LYS A 114 -7.42 2.60 -16.86
N SER A 115 -8.21 1.74 -16.22
CA SER A 115 -7.71 0.75 -15.27
C SER A 115 -6.67 -0.11 -15.98
N GLN A 116 -5.41 0.26 -15.80
CA GLN A 116 -4.21 -0.55 -15.91
C GLN A 116 -4.33 -1.78 -16.82
N LYS A 117 -4.50 -1.53 -18.13
CA LYS A 117 -4.74 -2.59 -19.13
C LYS A 117 -3.74 -3.74 -19.02
N LEU A 118 -2.47 -3.43 -18.75
CA LEU A 118 -1.44 -4.45 -18.54
C LEU A 118 -1.70 -5.29 -17.29
N ALA A 119 -1.95 -4.65 -16.14
CA ALA A 119 -2.26 -5.34 -14.89
C ALA A 119 -3.57 -6.16 -15.01
N THR A 120 -4.60 -5.63 -15.66
CA THR A 120 -5.86 -6.35 -15.92
C THR A 120 -5.65 -7.53 -16.87
N LYS A 121 -4.88 -7.36 -17.95
CA LYS A 121 -4.57 -8.46 -18.88
C LYS A 121 -3.76 -9.55 -18.18
N LEU A 122 -2.77 -9.17 -17.37
CA LEU A 122 -1.98 -10.11 -16.58
C LEU A 122 -2.83 -10.82 -15.54
N GLY A 123 -3.66 -10.06 -14.80
CA GLY A 123 -4.60 -10.59 -13.81
C GLY A 123 -5.54 -11.63 -14.39
N ASN A 124 -6.23 -11.27 -15.48
CA ASN A 124 -7.17 -12.18 -16.14
C ASN A 124 -6.46 -13.41 -16.72
N LYS A 125 -5.34 -13.23 -17.43
CA LYS A 125 -4.65 -14.34 -18.11
C LYS A 125 -3.90 -15.26 -17.15
N LYS A 126 -3.25 -14.71 -16.12
CA LYS A 126 -2.33 -15.45 -15.25
C LYS A 126 -2.95 -15.86 -13.92
N PHE A 127 -3.88 -15.06 -13.40
CA PHE A 127 -4.47 -15.29 -12.07
C PHE A 127 -5.97 -15.59 -12.12
N GLY A 128 -6.64 -15.39 -13.26
CA GLY A 128 -8.07 -15.64 -13.42
C GLY A 128 -8.97 -14.69 -12.60
N GLY A 129 -8.49 -13.46 -12.33
CA GLY A 129 -9.24 -12.48 -11.54
C GLY A 129 -8.70 -11.06 -11.70
N ASN A 130 -9.35 -10.09 -11.06
CA ASN A 130 -8.93 -8.69 -11.11
C ASN A 130 -7.58 -8.52 -10.36
N PRO A 131 -6.66 -7.67 -10.86
CA PRO A 131 -5.41 -7.42 -10.17
C PRO A 131 -5.65 -6.68 -8.85
N THR A 132 -4.96 -7.06 -7.78
CA THR A 132 -4.95 -6.26 -6.55
C THR A 132 -4.26 -4.91 -6.78
N LEU A 133 -4.51 -3.96 -5.88
CA LEU A 133 -3.72 -2.72 -5.85
C LEU A 133 -2.22 -3.01 -5.64
N GLY A 134 -1.88 -4.08 -4.94
CA GLY A 134 -0.50 -4.53 -4.75
C GLY A 134 0.17 -4.88 -6.09
N LEU A 135 -0.44 -5.77 -6.88
CA LEU A 135 0.08 -6.15 -8.20
C LEU A 135 0.22 -4.96 -9.15
N VAL A 136 -0.81 -4.14 -9.20
CA VAL A 136 -0.82 -2.85 -9.88
C VAL A 136 0.41 -2.00 -9.50
N THR A 137 0.69 -1.86 -8.20
CA THR A 137 1.75 -1.00 -7.68
C THR A 137 3.12 -1.55 -8.03
N VAL A 138 3.30 -2.87 -7.92
CA VAL A 138 4.56 -3.55 -8.26
C VAL A 138 4.87 -3.37 -9.75
N LEU A 139 3.89 -3.62 -10.63
CA LEU A 139 4.08 -3.44 -12.08
C LEU A 139 4.41 -1.99 -12.43
N MET A 140 3.76 -1.03 -11.78
CA MET A 140 4.06 0.40 -11.98
C MET A 140 5.48 0.73 -11.49
N MET A 141 5.91 0.25 -10.33
CA MET A 141 7.26 0.48 -9.81
C MET A 141 8.36 -0.02 -10.76
N THR A 142 8.15 -1.18 -11.41
CA THR A 142 9.15 -1.76 -12.32
C THR A 142 9.43 -0.89 -13.56
N THR A 143 8.61 0.12 -13.87
CA THR A 143 8.83 0.98 -15.05
C THR A 143 9.79 2.13 -14.78
N PHE A 144 10.16 2.38 -13.52
CA PHE A 144 10.99 3.53 -13.14
C PHE A 144 12.00 3.24 -12.02
N CYS A 145 12.06 1.99 -11.56
CA CYS A 145 12.93 1.56 -10.47
C CYS A 145 13.89 0.47 -10.92
N ASP A 146 15.18 0.65 -10.63
CA ASP A 146 16.22 -0.31 -11.02
C ASP A 146 16.23 -1.53 -10.10
N HIS A 147 16.07 -1.32 -8.79
CA HIS A 147 16.07 -2.37 -7.76
C HIS A 147 14.81 -2.31 -6.89
N PRO A 148 13.77 -3.12 -7.21
CA PRO A 148 12.50 -3.10 -6.49
C PRO A 148 12.51 -3.99 -5.24
N TYR A 149 12.01 -3.46 -4.11
CA TYR A 149 11.86 -4.17 -2.84
C TYR A 149 10.39 -4.21 -2.41
N LEU A 150 9.92 -5.37 -1.98
CA LEU A 150 8.55 -5.58 -1.51
C LEU A 150 8.53 -5.92 -0.03
N TYR A 151 7.69 -5.22 0.73
CA TYR A 151 7.46 -5.43 2.16
C TYR A 151 5.96 -5.58 2.42
N GLY A 152 5.56 -6.47 3.34
CA GLY A 152 4.16 -6.63 3.72
C GLY A 152 3.26 -7.31 2.68
N PHE A 153 3.84 -7.97 1.67
CA PHE A 153 3.10 -8.76 0.69
C PHE A 153 2.90 -10.18 1.23
N PHE A 154 1.92 -10.36 2.10
CA PHE A 154 1.62 -11.68 2.69
C PHE A 154 0.11 -11.83 2.90
N PRO A 155 -0.59 -12.64 2.07
CA PRO A 155 -2.05 -12.69 2.05
C PRO A 155 -2.66 -13.69 3.04
N PHE A 156 -1.85 -14.36 3.87
CA PHE A 156 -2.31 -15.41 4.76
C PHE A 156 -2.48 -14.90 6.19
N GLN A 157 -3.44 -15.48 6.92
CA GLN A 157 -3.74 -15.12 8.31
C GLN A 157 -2.85 -15.84 9.33
N LYS A 158 -1.90 -16.65 8.86
CA LYS A 158 -0.96 -17.38 9.72
C LYS A 158 0.42 -17.45 9.09
N ASP A 159 1.44 -17.38 9.93
CA ASP A 159 2.83 -17.59 9.50
C ASP A 159 3.18 -19.10 9.42
N ALA A 160 4.43 -19.38 9.05
CA ALA A 160 4.95 -20.75 9.00
C ALA A 160 5.02 -21.46 10.37
N LYS A 161 4.90 -20.72 11.47
CA LYS A 161 4.86 -21.22 12.85
C LYS A 161 3.43 -21.31 13.39
N ASN A 162 2.42 -21.13 12.54
CA ASN A 162 0.99 -21.13 12.89
C ASN A 162 0.57 -19.98 13.83
N THR A 163 1.40 -18.93 13.95
CA THR A 163 1.08 -17.69 14.67
C THR A 163 0.02 -16.92 13.88
N SER A 164 -1.00 -16.42 14.56
CA SER A 164 -2.04 -15.59 13.93
C SER A 164 -1.45 -14.25 13.46
N ILE A 165 -1.76 -13.87 12.22
CA ILE A 165 -1.37 -12.60 11.61
C ILE A 165 -2.64 -11.78 11.36
N PRO A 166 -2.75 -10.56 11.89
CA PRO A 166 -3.86 -9.68 11.56
C PRO A 166 -3.82 -9.30 10.08
N TYR A 167 -4.99 -9.07 9.47
CA TYR A 167 -5.06 -8.73 8.05
C TYR A 167 -4.21 -7.50 7.69
N HIS A 168 -4.21 -6.49 8.58
CA HIS A 168 -3.31 -5.34 8.48
C HIS A 168 -2.37 -5.22 9.67
N TYR A 169 -1.23 -4.57 9.49
CA TYR A 169 -0.25 -4.30 10.56
C TYR A 169 -0.72 -3.25 11.58
N TYR A 170 -1.89 -2.64 11.39
CA TYR A 170 -2.48 -1.65 12.28
C TYR A 170 -3.83 -2.15 12.84
N PRO A 171 -3.85 -3.19 13.70
CA PRO A 171 -5.10 -3.82 14.17
C PRO A 171 -5.98 -2.90 15.04
N GLY A 172 -5.42 -1.81 15.59
CA GLY A 172 -6.14 -0.80 16.38
C GLY A 172 -6.75 0.35 15.58
N ASP A 173 -6.72 0.28 14.24
CA ASP A 173 -7.34 1.31 13.40
C ASP A 173 -8.87 1.20 13.43
N TYR A 174 -9.53 2.29 13.83
CA TYR A 174 -10.99 2.35 13.96
C TYR A 174 -11.73 2.28 12.62
N ILE A 175 -11.02 2.42 11.49
CA ILE A 175 -11.59 2.18 10.17
C ILE A 175 -11.55 0.68 9.85
N LYS A 176 -12.74 0.10 9.65
CA LYS A 176 -12.86 -1.26 9.10
C LYS A 176 -12.03 -1.38 7.81
N PRO A 177 -11.08 -2.33 7.74
CA PRO A 177 -10.23 -2.47 6.57
C PRO A 177 -11.05 -2.83 5.35
N THR A 178 -10.69 -2.31 4.17
CA THR A 178 -11.18 -2.89 2.92
C THR A 178 -10.48 -4.23 2.74
N ILE A 179 -11.21 -5.32 2.92
CA ILE A 179 -10.67 -6.65 2.64
C ILE A 179 -10.71 -6.84 1.13
N GLN A 180 -9.54 -6.79 0.48
CA GLN A 180 -9.46 -6.85 -0.98
C GLN A 180 -10.03 -8.16 -1.56
N ASN A 181 -10.21 -9.21 -0.74
CA ASN A 181 -10.79 -10.47 -1.18
C ASN A 181 -12.26 -10.68 -0.74
N GLU A 182 -12.94 -9.64 -0.23
CA GLU A 182 -14.38 -9.72 0.01
C GLU A 182 -15.11 -10.01 -1.32
N GLY A 183 -15.62 -11.23 -1.47
CA GLY A 183 -16.32 -11.69 -2.67
C GLY A 183 -15.49 -12.48 -3.70
N GLY A 184 -14.22 -12.81 -3.43
CA GLY A 184 -13.44 -13.75 -4.26
C GLY A 184 -12.96 -13.21 -5.62
N HIS A 185 -13.06 -11.90 -5.85
CA HIS A 185 -12.71 -11.26 -7.13
C HIS A 185 -11.20 -11.14 -7.38
N HIS A 186 -10.38 -11.35 -6.35
CA HIS A 186 -8.93 -11.21 -6.37
C HIS A 186 -8.25 -12.49 -5.88
N HIS A 187 -7.25 -12.98 -6.60
CA HIS A 187 -6.53 -14.20 -6.23
C HIS A 187 -5.19 -13.86 -5.56
N MET A 188 -5.24 -13.29 -4.35
CA MET A 188 -4.05 -12.77 -3.64
C MET A 188 -2.96 -13.82 -3.42
N ALA A 189 -3.32 -15.09 -3.19
CA ALA A 189 -2.35 -16.18 -3.07
C ALA A 189 -1.58 -16.43 -4.38
N ARG A 190 -2.25 -16.36 -5.53
CA ARG A 190 -1.61 -16.51 -6.85
C ARG A 190 -0.69 -15.33 -7.17
N GLU A 191 -1.10 -14.13 -6.78
CA GLU A 191 -0.24 -12.93 -6.90
C GLU A 191 0.99 -13.02 -5.99
N TYR A 192 0.82 -13.52 -4.76
CA TYR A 192 1.93 -13.80 -3.85
C TYR A 192 2.94 -14.79 -4.45
N ASP A 193 2.46 -15.90 -5.01
CA ASP A 193 3.34 -16.88 -5.68
C ASP A 193 4.04 -16.28 -6.90
N PHE A 194 3.36 -15.38 -7.63
CA PHE A 194 3.98 -14.64 -8.71
C PHE A 194 5.13 -13.74 -8.23
N PHE A 195 4.94 -12.97 -7.15
CA PHE A 195 6.02 -12.15 -6.59
C PHE A 195 7.17 -13.00 -6.06
N ARG A 196 6.88 -14.15 -5.45
CA ARG A 196 7.93 -15.12 -5.05
C ARG A 196 8.70 -15.65 -6.25
N GLY A 197 8.03 -15.90 -7.38
CA GLY A 197 8.68 -16.27 -8.63
C GLY A 197 9.66 -15.20 -9.12
N LEU A 198 9.21 -13.93 -9.16
CA LEU A 198 10.07 -12.79 -9.51
C LEU A 198 11.25 -12.63 -8.54
N HIS A 199 11.02 -12.87 -7.26
CA HIS A 199 12.07 -12.86 -6.25
C HIS A 199 13.15 -13.91 -6.50
N LYS A 200 12.75 -15.15 -6.78
CA LYS A 200 13.69 -16.24 -7.10
C LYS A 200 14.50 -15.98 -8.37
N GLN A 201 13.96 -15.20 -9.30
CA GLN A 201 14.62 -14.82 -10.55
C GLN A 201 15.52 -13.58 -10.41
N GLY A 202 15.57 -12.95 -9.22
CA GLY A 202 16.36 -11.74 -8.99
C GLY A 202 15.75 -10.46 -9.58
N VAL A 203 14.51 -10.51 -10.09
CA VAL A 203 13.82 -9.34 -10.68
C VAL A 203 13.43 -8.32 -9.61
N LEU A 204 13.13 -8.80 -8.40
CA LEU A 204 12.83 -7.97 -7.23
C LEU A 204 13.27 -8.68 -5.95
N LYS A 205 13.40 -7.94 -4.85
CA LYS A 205 13.58 -8.55 -3.52
C LYS A 205 12.27 -8.53 -2.75
N MET A 206 11.80 -9.69 -2.31
CA MET A 206 10.62 -9.79 -1.46
C MET A 206 11.05 -10.12 -0.03
N GLN A 207 10.78 -9.21 0.91
CA GLN A 207 11.10 -9.38 2.32
C GLN A 207 9.89 -9.94 3.06
N VAL A 208 10.03 -11.18 3.55
CA VAL A 208 9.04 -11.85 4.40
C VAL A 208 9.73 -12.21 5.71
N GLY A 209 9.26 -11.63 6.82
CA GLY A 209 9.88 -11.77 8.14
C GLY A 209 10.82 -10.60 8.49
N PRO A 210 11.57 -10.72 9.60
CA PRO A 210 12.34 -9.61 10.16
C PRO A 210 13.45 -9.11 9.23
N CYS A 211 13.68 -7.80 9.24
CA CYS A 211 14.86 -7.20 8.64
C CYS A 211 16.02 -7.22 9.64
N MET A 212 17.22 -7.50 9.16
CA MET A 212 18.40 -7.46 10.03
C MET A 212 18.77 -6.00 10.29
N LYS A 213 19.13 -5.68 11.54
CA LYS A 213 19.82 -4.41 11.83
C LYS A 213 21.13 -4.43 11.03
N ARG A 214 21.31 -3.47 10.13
CA ARG A 214 22.64 -3.20 9.59
C ARG A 214 23.55 -2.84 10.77
N ARG A 215 24.60 -3.63 10.97
CA ARG A 215 25.70 -3.30 11.89
C ARG A 215 26.46 -2.10 11.36
#